data_AF-O29055-F1
#
_entry.id   AF-O29055-F1
#
_cell.length_a   1.000
_cell.length_b   1.000
_cell.length_c   1.000
_cell.angle_alpha   90.00
_cell.angle_beta   90.00
_cell.angle_gamma   90.00
#
_symmetry.space_group_name_H-M   'P 1'
#
loop_
_entity.id
_entity.type
_entity.pdbx_description
1 polymer ?
#
loop_
_entity_poly.entity_id
_entity_poly.type
_entity_poly.pdbx_seq_one_letter_code
_entity_poly.pdbx_strand_id
1 'polypeptide(L)'
;MAGQLTFKRELEKVFEKELKKRIERIGKTPLSPLSLILFTRIAELSAIENGYIRPTEYEMREIFAARTTYSEGLLSTLKDIIYSHFLRSNLGEHLEDFIYTLQRIEDIQSKIDELILREMREVSLRKVYHELLRFLLDMLCDKDMVRFD
;
A
#
# COMPACT_ATOMS: atom_id res chain seq x y z
N MET A 1 -21.90 -1.90 -10.82
CA MET A 1 -21.93 -1.42 -9.41
C MET A 1 -21.61 -2.53 -8.40
N ALA A 2 -21.96 -3.80 -8.64
CA ALA A 2 -21.66 -4.89 -7.69
C ALA A 2 -20.15 -5.14 -7.44
N GLY A 3 -19.30 -5.04 -8.47
CA GLY A 3 -17.85 -5.24 -8.33
C GLY A 3 -17.17 -4.23 -7.38
N GLN A 4 -17.39 -2.93 -7.60
CA GLN A 4 -16.77 -1.87 -6.79
C GLN A 4 -17.11 -1.96 -5.29
N LEU A 5 -18.38 -2.22 -4.94
CA LEU A 5 -18.75 -2.38 -3.53
C LEU A 5 -18.07 -3.60 -2.88
N THR A 6 -17.71 -4.60 -3.68
CA THR A 6 -17.02 -5.80 -3.23
C THR A 6 -15.54 -5.50 -3.02
N PHE A 7 -14.89 -4.83 -3.98
CA PHE A 7 -13.47 -4.44 -3.87
C PHE A 7 -13.18 -3.60 -2.64
N LYS A 8 -13.93 -2.51 -2.39
CA LYS A 8 -13.72 -1.66 -1.20
C LYS A 8 -13.85 -2.46 0.11
N ARG A 9 -14.87 -3.31 0.21
CA ARG A 9 -15.09 -4.15 1.40
C ARG A 9 -13.95 -5.15 1.61
N GLU A 10 -13.33 -5.62 0.54
CA GLU A 10 -12.20 -6.54 0.62
C GLU A 10 -10.90 -5.81 0.93
N LEU A 11 -10.68 -4.61 0.38
CA LEU A 11 -9.61 -3.71 0.83
C LEU A 11 -9.70 -3.44 2.33
N GLU A 12 -10.90 -3.15 2.85
CA GLU A 12 -11.10 -2.94 4.28
C GLU A 12 -10.71 -4.17 5.13
N LYS A 13 -10.79 -5.39 4.59
CA LYS A 13 -10.37 -6.64 5.25
C LYS A 13 -8.87 -6.86 5.20
N VAL A 14 -8.18 -6.38 4.15
CA VAL A 14 -6.71 -6.42 4.09
C VAL A 14 -6.13 -5.63 5.27
N PHE A 15 -6.72 -4.47 5.55
CA PHE A 15 -6.34 -3.61 6.66
C PHE A 15 -7.17 -3.94 7.91
N GLU A 16 -6.82 -5.03 8.58
CA GLU A 16 -7.48 -5.47 9.81
C GLU A 16 -7.47 -4.38 10.89
N LYS A 17 -8.43 -4.46 11.83
CA LYS A 17 -8.68 -3.42 12.83
C LYS A 17 -7.43 -3.04 13.62
N GLU A 18 -6.59 -4.01 13.96
CA GLU A 18 -5.35 -3.77 14.71
C GLU A 18 -4.32 -3.01 13.88
N LEU A 19 -4.09 -3.43 12.63
CA LEU A 19 -3.20 -2.74 11.71
C LEU A 19 -3.64 -1.28 11.47
N LYS A 20 -4.94 -1.05 11.26
CA LYS A 20 -5.48 0.32 11.11
C LYS A 20 -5.17 1.20 12.32
N LYS A 21 -5.41 0.70 13.53
CA LYS A 21 -5.10 1.43 14.77
C LYS A 21 -3.62 1.77 14.89
N ARG A 22 -2.73 0.83 14.57
CA ARG A 22 -1.28 1.06 14.62
C ARG A 22 -0.83 2.08 13.58
N ILE A 23 -1.37 2.03 12.37
CA ILE A 23 -1.14 3.05 11.34
C ILE A 23 -1.60 4.43 11.82
N GLU A 24 -2.78 4.53 12.42
CA GLU A 24 -3.30 5.78 13.00
C GLU A 24 -2.37 6.33 14.10
N ARG A 25 -1.80 5.46 14.95
CA ARG A 25 -0.87 5.84 16.03
C ARG A 25 0.51 6.27 15.55
N ILE A 26 1.02 5.73 14.44
CA ILE A 26 2.28 6.21 13.81
C ILE A 26 2.15 7.67 13.36
N GLY A 27 0.91 8.09 13.07
CA GLY A 27 0.61 9.42 12.57
C GLY A 27 0.68 9.50 11.05
N LYS A 28 0.02 10.52 10.52
CA LYS A 28 -0.15 10.79 9.09
C LYS A 28 1.09 11.49 8.53
N THR A 29 2.19 10.76 8.47
CA THR A 29 3.46 11.27 7.95
C THR A 29 3.78 10.66 6.59
N PRO A 30 4.46 11.38 5.68
CA PRO A 30 4.98 10.80 4.43
C PRO A 30 5.93 9.60 4.68
N LEU A 31 6.49 9.49 5.89
CA LEU A 31 7.35 8.40 6.32
C LEU A 31 6.60 7.17 6.85
N SER A 32 5.27 7.21 6.93
CA SER A 32 4.47 6.05 7.34
C SER A 32 4.77 4.83 6.43
N PRO A 33 4.86 3.61 6.98
CA PRO A 33 4.98 2.39 6.18
C PRO A 33 3.88 2.26 5.11
N LEU A 34 2.70 2.83 5.36
CA LEU A 34 1.59 2.86 4.39
C LEU A 34 1.90 3.75 3.17
N SER A 35 2.72 4.78 3.33
CA SER A 35 3.17 5.63 2.22
C SER A 35 3.99 4.84 1.19
N LEU A 36 4.72 3.80 1.60
CA LEU A 36 5.41 2.89 0.67
C LEU A 36 4.42 2.17 -0.24
N ILE A 37 3.29 1.73 0.32
CA ILE A 37 2.20 1.13 -0.46
C ILE A 37 1.59 2.18 -1.39
N LEU A 38 1.27 3.37 -0.88
CA LEU A 38 0.72 4.44 -1.72
C LEU A 38 1.64 4.78 -2.91
N PHE A 39 2.92 5.04 -2.67
CA PHE A 39 3.86 5.41 -3.73
C PHE A 39 4.07 4.31 -4.76
N THR A 40 4.14 3.05 -4.33
CA THR A 40 4.24 1.93 -5.27
C THR A 40 3.00 1.85 -6.17
N ARG A 41 1.79 2.04 -5.62
CA ARG A 41 0.56 2.04 -6.43
C ARG A 41 0.44 3.24 -7.37
N ILE A 42 0.96 4.41 -6.98
CA ILE A 42 1.04 5.58 -7.87
C ILE A 42 1.99 5.29 -9.04
N ALA A 43 3.15 4.70 -8.78
CA ALA A 43 4.11 4.35 -9.83
C ALA A 43 3.53 3.33 -10.82
N GLU A 44 2.83 2.30 -10.32
CA GLU A 44 2.14 1.31 -11.13
C GLU A 44 1.06 1.94 -12.02
N LEU A 45 0.18 2.76 -11.43
CA LEU A 45 -0.86 3.46 -12.19
C LEU A 45 -0.24 4.37 -13.26
N SER A 46 0.78 5.14 -12.91
CA SER A 46 1.49 6.00 -13.85
C SER A 46 2.06 5.20 -15.03
N ALA A 47 2.63 4.03 -14.77
CA ALA A 47 3.16 3.18 -15.83
C ALA A 47 2.07 2.64 -16.78
N ILE A 48 0.89 2.32 -16.24
CA ILE A 48 -0.29 1.91 -17.01
C ILE A 48 -0.88 3.08 -17.82
N GLU A 49 -0.94 4.28 -17.24
CA GLU A 49 -1.51 5.46 -17.90
C GLU A 49 -0.64 5.95 -19.06
N ASN A 50 0.68 5.90 -18.88
CA ASN A 50 1.66 6.29 -19.90
C ASN A 50 1.95 5.17 -20.92
N GLY A 51 1.30 4.01 -20.80
CA GLY A 51 1.43 2.91 -21.77
C GLY A 51 2.77 2.19 -21.74
N TYR A 52 3.58 2.37 -20.69
CA TYR A 52 4.78 1.55 -20.45
C TYR A 52 4.40 0.10 -20.14
N ILE A 53 3.20 -0.09 -19.59
CA ILE A 53 2.61 -1.38 -19.22
C ILE A 53 1.19 -1.48 -19.80
N ARG A 54 0.91 -2.60 -20.42
CA ARG A 54 -0.41 -3.06 -20.85
C ARG A 54 -1.18 -3.63 -19.65
N PRO A 55 -2.49 -3.35 -19.55
CA PRO A 55 -3.34 -3.80 -18.45
C PRO A 55 -3.73 -5.29 -18.61
N THR A 56 -2.75 -6.18 -18.68
CA THR A 56 -2.94 -7.64 -18.79
C THR A 56 -2.52 -8.32 -17.49
N GLU A 57 -3.15 -9.45 -17.15
CA GLU A 57 -2.80 -10.21 -15.94
C GLU A 57 -1.31 -10.62 -15.94
N TYR A 58 -0.74 -10.97 -17.09
CA TYR A 58 0.68 -11.29 -17.23
C TYR A 58 1.58 -10.12 -16.85
N GLU A 59 1.38 -8.95 -17.48
CA GLU A 59 2.24 -7.79 -17.20
C GLU A 59 2.07 -7.26 -15.78
N MET A 60 0.86 -7.36 -15.20
CA MET A 60 0.65 -7.02 -13.79
C MET A 60 1.44 -7.92 -12.84
N ARG A 61 1.47 -9.23 -13.11
CA ARG A 61 2.27 -10.17 -12.31
C ARG A 61 3.75 -9.87 -12.39
N GLU A 62 4.27 -9.52 -13.57
CA GLU A 62 5.68 -9.13 -13.74
C GLU A 62 6.03 -7.88 -12.92
N ILE A 63 5.14 -6.89 -12.89
CA ILE A 63 5.33 -5.66 -12.10
C ILE A 63 5.30 -5.95 -10.61
N PHE A 64 4.37 -6.78 -10.16
CA PHE A 64 4.26 -7.17 -8.77
C PHE A 64 5.51 -7.92 -8.30
N ALA A 65 6.04 -8.81 -9.15
CA ALA A 65 7.30 -9.50 -8.90
C ALA A 65 8.47 -8.51 -8.80
N ALA A 66 8.62 -7.59 -9.77
CA ALA A 66 9.68 -6.58 -9.75
C ALA A 66 9.61 -5.66 -8.52
N ARG A 67 8.40 -5.21 -8.15
CA ARG A 67 8.15 -4.40 -6.95
C ARG A 67 8.49 -5.15 -5.68
N THR A 68 8.18 -6.44 -5.61
CA THR A 68 8.48 -7.28 -4.43
C THR A 68 9.99 -7.33 -4.19
N THR A 69 10.77 -7.63 -5.23
CA THR A 69 12.24 -7.62 -5.17
C THR A 69 12.79 -6.27 -4.69
N TYR A 70 12.26 -5.16 -5.19
CA TYR A 70 12.68 -3.82 -4.73
C TYR A 70 12.28 -3.53 -3.28
N SER A 71 11.06 -3.91 -2.91
CA SER A 71 10.50 -3.67 -1.58
C SER A 71 11.25 -4.45 -0.51
N GLU A 72 11.64 -5.70 -0.78
CA GLU A 72 12.46 -6.51 0.13
C GLU A 72 13.80 -5.84 0.44
N GLY A 73 14.51 -5.35 -0.59
CA GLY A 73 15.77 -4.63 -0.40
C GLY A 73 15.61 -3.35 0.41
N LEU A 74 14.56 -2.57 0.14
CA LEU A 74 14.24 -1.36 0.89
C LEU A 74 13.87 -1.69 2.35
N LEU A 75 13.03 -2.70 2.58
CA LEU A 75 12.61 -3.13 3.91
C LEU A 75 13.78 -3.66 4.73
N SER A 76 14.71 -4.40 4.12
CA SER A 76 15.94 -4.85 4.79
C SER A 76 16.77 -3.64 5.22
N THR A 77 16.99 -2.69 4.32
CA THR A 77 17.77 -1.47 4.59
C THR A 77 17.11 -0.63 5.70
N LEU A 78 15.80 -0.46 5.65
CA LEU A 78 15.04 0.28 6.68
C LEU A 78 15.15 -0.40 8.04
N LYS A 79 15.02 -1.74 8.10
CA LYS A 79 15.22 -2.50 9.34
C LYS A 79 16.63 -2.29 9.90
N ASP A 80 17.66 -2.35 9.07
CA ASP A 80 19.05 -2.16 9.50
C ASP A 80 19.29 -0.75 10.04
N ILE A 81 18.75 0.29 9.38
CA ILE A 81 18.82 1.68 9.85
C ILE A 81 18.12 1.81 11.20
N ILE A 82 16.91 1.25 11.34
CA ILE A 82 16.13 1.30 12.57
C ILE A 82 16.86 0.60 13.72
N TYR A 83 17.37 -0.60 13.47
CA TYR A 83 18.09 -1.37 14.48
C TYR A 83 19.41 -0.72 14.89
N SER A 84 20.11 -0.07 13.97
CA SER A 84 21.38 0.62 14.25
C SER A 84 21.19 1.96 14.99
N HIS A 85 20.14 2.72 14.68
CA HIS A 85 19.99 4.09 15.19
C HIS A 85 18.95 4.22 16.31
N PHE A 86 17.88 3.43 16.26
CA PHE A 86 16.68 3.70 17.04
C PHE A 86 16.44 2.73 18.20
N LEU A 87 16.96 1.49 18.16
CA LEU A 87 16.90 0.61 19.33
C LEU A 87 17.71 1.11 20.53
N ARG A 88 18.68 2.01 20.31
CA ARG A 88 19.45 2.64 21.41
C ARG A 88 18.75 3.85 22.03
N SER A 89 17.65 4.31 21.45
CA SER A 89 16.85 5.42 21.98
C SER A 89 15.49 4.90 22.46
N ASN A 90 14.97 5.46 23.57
CA ASN A 90 13.65 5.13 24.12
C ASN A 90 12.50 5.65 23.23
N LEU A 91 12.49 5.30 21.94
CA LEU A 91 11.57 5.86 20.94
C LEU A 91 10.11 5.38 21.04
N GLY A 92 9.73 4.75 22.16
CA GLY A 92 8.33 4.61 22.59
C GLY A 92 7.46 3.72 21.70
N GLU A 93 6.18 3.62 22.08
CA GLU A 93 5.14 2.79 21.44
C GLU A 93 5.01 3.03 19.92
N HIS A 94 5.36 4.23 19.43
CA HIS A 94 5.31 4.58 18.00
C HIS A 94 6.33 3.78 17.16
N LEU A 95 7.52 3.51 17.71
CA LEU A 95 8.52 2.70 17.00
C LEU A 95 8.08 1.24 16.88
N GLU A 96 7.46 0.69 17.93
CA GLU A 96 6.90 -0.66 17.90
C GLU A 96 5.81 -0.77 16.83
N ASP A 97 4.89 0.20 16.78
CA ASP A 97 3.86 0.25 15.74
C ASP A 97 4.46 0.39 14.34
N PHE A 98 5.50 1.20 14.19
CA PHE A 98 6.22 1.36 12.93
C PHE A 98 6.86 0.06 12.47
N ILE A 99 7.60 -0.63 13.34
CA ILE A 99 8.23 -1.93 13.05
C ILE A 99 7.17 -2.98 12.74
N TYR A 100 6.10 -3.05 13.54
CA TYR A 100 4.97 -3.94 13.29
C TYR A 100 4.38 -3.73 11.90
N THR A 101 4.10 -2.46 11.55
CA THR A 101 3.51 -2.14 10.25
C THR A 101 4.47 -2.45 9.10
N LEU A 102 5.77 -2.16 9.25
CA LEU A 102 6.80 -2.53 8.26
C LEU A 102 6.85 -4.05 8.04
N GLN A 103 6.75 -4.85 9.10
CA GLN A 103 6.75 -6.31 9.01
C GLN A 103 5.51 -6.86 8.27
N ARG A 104 4.41 -6.10 8.24
CA ARG A 104 3.17 -6.48 7.57
C ARG A 104 3.08 -5.98 6.12
N ILE A 105 4.01 -5.12 5.65
CA ILE A 105 3.94 -4.55 4.30
C ILE A 105 3.86 -5.62 3.22
N GLU A 106 4.66 -6.67 3.32
CA GLU A 106 4.70 -7.73 2.31
C GLU A 106 3.34 -8.46 2.21
N ASP A 107 2.80 -8.90 3.35
CA ASP A 107 1.47 -9.52 3.45
C ASP A 107 0.36 -8.60 2.90
N ILE A 108 0.41 -7.31 3.23
CA ILE A 108 -0.56 -6.32 2.73
C ILE A 108 -0.44 -6.17 1.21
N GLN A 109 0.78 -6.05 0.68
CA GLN A 109 1.04 -5.90 -0.76
C GLN A 109 0.54 -7.12 -1.55
N SER A 110 0.86 -8.33 -1.09
CA SER A 110 0.40 -9.57 -1.72
C SER A 110 -1.12 -9.68 -1.74
N LYS A 111 -1.79 -9.35 -0.62
CA LYS A 111 -3.26 -9.33 -0.57
C LYS A 111 -3.85 -8.29 -1.52
N ILE A 112 -3.28 -7.08 -1.59
CA ILE A 112 -3.74 -6.05 -2.52
C ILE A 112 -3.55 -6.51 -3.97
N ASP A 113 -2.42 -7.14 -4.31
CA ASP A 113 -2.18 -7.66 -5.66
C ASP A 113 -3.22 -8.70 -6.08
N GLU A 114 -3.55 -9.65 -5.19
CA GLU A 114 -4.59 -10.65 -5.45
C GLU A 114 -5.95 -9.99 -5.73
N LEU A 115 -6.30 -8.95 -4.96
CA LEU A 115 -7.52 -8.18 -5.19
C LEU A 115 -7.48 -7.46 -6.55
N ILE A 116 -6.35 -6.84 -6.93
CA ILE A 116 -6.20 -6.16 -8.22
C ILE A 116 -6.38 -7.15 -9.38
N LEU A 117 -5.70 -8.31 -9.33
CA LEU A 117 -5.76 -9.32 -10.39
C LEU A 117 -7.16 -9.91 -10.55
N ARG A 118 -7.91 -10.04 -9.45
CA ARG A 118 -9.28 -10.49 -9.51
C ARG A 118 -10.20 -9.42 -10.09
N GLU A 119 -10.16 -8.20 -9.57
CA GLU A 119 -11.09 -7.15 -9.98
C GLU A 119 -10.86 -6.67 -11.41
N MET A 120 -9.61 -6.72 -11.90
CA MET A 120 -9.31 -6.30 -13.28
C MET A 120 -9.98 -7.19 -14.35
N ARG A 121 -10.54 -8.34 -13.97
CA ARG A 121 -11.33 -9.21 -14.85
C ARG A 121 -12.74 -8.66 -15.12
N GLU A 122 -13.26 -7.87 -14.19
CA GLU A 122 -14.64 -7.35 -14.21
C GLU A 122 -14.70 -5.85 -14.47
N VAL A 123 -13.65 -5.11 -14.10
CA VAL A 123 -13.58 -3.65 -14.17
C VAL A 123 -12.25 -3.22 -14.79
N SER A 124 -12.22 -2.07 -15.45
CA SER A 124 -10.95 -1.55 -16.01
C SER A 124 -9.90 -1.37 -14.90
N LEU A 125 -8.68 -1.82 -15.18
CA LEU A 125 -7.56 -1.75 -14.23
C LEU A 125 -7.34 -0.33 -13.67
N ARG A 126 -7.49 0.71 -14.50
CA ARG A 126 -7.40 2.11 -14.06
C ARG A 126 -8.41 2.46 -12.96
N LYS A 127 -9.65 1.96 -13.07
CA LYS A 127 -10.68 2.19 -12.03
C LYS A 127 -10.32 1.47 -10.73
N VAL A 128 -9.79 0.25 -10.81
CA VAL A 128 -9.30 -0.50 -9.64
C VAL A 128 -8.22 0.29 -8.92
N TYR A 129 -7.23 0.81 -9.64
CA TYR A 129 -6.18 1.64 -9.08
C TYR A 129 -6.68 2.95 -8.49
N HIS A 130 -7.57 3.68 -9.16
CA HIS A 130 -8.15 4.91 -8.60
C HIS A 130 -8.90 4.66 -7.28
N GLU A 131 -9.64 3.55 -7.19
CA GLU A 131 -10.34 3.19 -5.97
C GLU A 131 -9.37 2.81 -4.84
N LEU A 132 -8.33 2.04 -5.16
CA LEU A 132 -7.26 1.70 -4.21
C LEU A 132 -6.53 2.95 -3.71
N LEU A 133 -6.13 3.85 -4.61
CA LEU A 133 -5.44 5.08 -4.25
C LEU A 133 -6.31 5.97 -3.36
N ARG A 134 -7.59 6.11 -3.69
CA ARG A 134 -8.55 6.83 -2.84
C ARG A 134 -8.63 6.21 -1.45
N PHE A 135 -8.72 4.89 -1.36
CA PHE A 135 -8.75 4.18 -0.08
C PHE A 135 -7.49 4.42 0.75
N LEU A 136 -6.30 4.32 0.13
CA LEU A 136 -5.02 4.55 0.80
C LEU A 136 -4.86 6.01 1.25
N LEU A 137 -5.32 6.96 0.44
CA LEU A 137 -5.33 8.38 0.79
C LEU A 137 -6.31 8.70 1.91
N ASP A 138 -7.50 8.11 1.93
CA ASP A 138 -8.44 8.26 3.04
C ASP A 138 -7.85 7.76 4.38
N MET A 139 -6.94 6.78 4.33
CA MET A 139 -6.20 6.30 5.50
C MET A 139 -5.03 7.22 5.89
N LEU A 140 -4.33 7.80 4.91
CA LEU A 140 -3.13 8.62 5.13
C LEU A 140 -3.43 10.11 5.38
N CYS A 141 -4.52 10.64 4.85
CA CYS A 141 -4.89 12.04 4.93
C CYS A 141 -6.08 12.23 5.87
N ASP A 142 -6.18 13.40 6.49
CA ASP A 142 -7.48 13.82 7.02
C ASP A 142 -8.42 14.08 5.85
N LYS A 143 -9.71 13.75 6.02
CA LYS A 143 -10.74 13.80 4.97
C LYS A 143 -10.86 15.15 4.27
N ASP A 144 -10.26 16.20 4.84
CA ASP A 144 -10.30 17.56 4.34
C ASP A 144 -9.22 17.86 3.27
N MET A 145 -8.24 16.98 3.05
CA MET A 145 -7.12 17.27 2.12
C MET A 145 -7.26 16.71 0.70
N VAL A 146 -8.22 15.83 0.43
CA VAL A 146 -8.30 15.10 -0.85
C VAL A 146 -9.59 15.42 -1.59
N ARG A 147 -9.57 16.51 -2.36
CA ARG A 147 -10.50 16.72 -3.48
C ARG A 147 -9.75 16.39 -4.78
N PHE A 148 -10.06 15.23 -5.35
CA PHE A 148 -9.76 14.99 -6.76
C PHE A 148 -10.95 15.52 -7.55
N ASP A 149 -10.75 16.64 -8.21
CA ASP A 149 -11.69 17.19 -9.20
C ASP A 149 -11.61 16.38 -10.51
#